data_AF-A0A9C8N0M4-F1
#
_entry.id   AF-A0A9C8N0M4-F1
#
_cell.length_a   1.000
_cell.length_b   1.000
_cell.length_c   1.000
_cell.angle_alpha   90.00
_cell.angle_beta   90.00
_cell.angle_gamma   90.00
#
_symmetry.space_group_name_H-M   'P 1'
#
loop_
_entity.id
_entity.type
_entity.pdbx_description
1 polymer ?
#
loop_
_entity_poly.entity_id
_entity_poly.type
_entity_poly.pdbx_seq_one_letter_code
_entity_poly.pdbx_strand_id
1 'polypeptide(L)'
;MTTVDISTPIPQLQTYLREKEWLNADENIISVEKPGEGNMNVVLRVVTDKRSFIIKQSRPYVEKYKDIEAPVERIAVEKNFYQAVRDNAVNAHIPHILGYDSTENLLLLEDLGHCEDMVSIYQKRTISAKELDRLIFILGLIHRKKVQDDFPENIEMRRLNHQHIFVLPFLEDNGFNLDEVQPGLQELSIHFKDDDALKRVVNHIGEKYLSPGNTLLHGDYYPGSWMTEADNLYVIDPEFAFAGFPEYDLGIMVAHIIMATGKKRFLNQIYNRYQGEADKKLVGQVAGIEIIRRLIGLAQLPLERDIEEKRKLLKKARRLVMG
;
A
#
# COMPACT_ATOMS: atom_id res chain seq x y z
N MET A 1 1.66 4.28 -27.74
CA MET A 1 0.22 4.49 -27.42
C MET A 1 0.20 5.20 -26.08
N THR A 2 -0.13 6.49 -26.05
CA THR A 2 0.24 7.35 -24.91
C THR A 2 -0.49 7.05 -23.61
N THR A 3 -1.69 6.45 -23.65
CA THR A 3 -2.47 6.08 -22.46
C THR A 3 -3.35 4.85 -22.73
N VAL A 4 -3.36 3.89 -21.80
CA VAL A 4 -4.29 2.75 -21.76
C VAL A 4 -5.38 3.05 -20.74
N ASP A 5 -6.62 2.71 -21.07
CA ASP A 5 -7.80 2.88 -20.22
C ASP A 5 -8.85 1.79 -20.51
N ILE A 6 -9.85 1.64 -19.65
CA ILE A 6 -10.97 0.70 -19.88
C ILE A 6 -11.73 1.02 -21.18
N SER A 7 -11.70 2.29 -21.58
CA SER A 7 -12.31 2.80 -22.82
C SER A 7 -11.41 2.68 -24.05
N THR A 8 -10.16 2.22 -23.91
CA THR A 8 -9.29 1.97 -25.07
C THR A 8 -9.93 0.93 -25.99
N PRO A 9 -10.07 1.21 -27.30
CA PRO A 9 -10.55 0.23 -28.26
C PRO A 9 -9.69 -1.03 -28.28
N ILE A 10 -10.32 -2.20 -28.16
CA ILE A 10 -9.63 -3.51 -28.19
C ILE A 10 -8.66 -3.64 -29.38
N PRO A 11 -9.01 -3.27 -30.63
CA PRO A 11 -8.07 -3.38 -31.75
C PRO A 11 -6.80 -2.55 -31.56
N GLN A 12 -6.90 -1.38 -30.92
CA GLN A 12 -5.77 -0.51 -30.63
C GLN A 12 -4.86 -1.14 -29.57
N LEU A 13 -5.43 -1.61 -28.46
CA LEU A 13 -4.67 -2.29 -27.41
C LEU A 13 -3.99 -3.56 -27.95
N GLN A 14 -4.72 -4.35 -28.74
CA GLN A 14 -4.20 -5.57 -29.36
C GLN A 14 -3.01 -5.28 -30.29
N THR A 15 -3.07 -4.19 -31.07
CA THR A 15 -1.98 -3.78 -31.94
C THR A 15 -0.74 -3.45 -31.12
N TYR A 16 -0.88 -2.62 -30.08
CA TYR A 16 0.20 -2.26 -29.19
C TYR A 16 0.84 -3.48 -28.49
N LEU A 17 0.02 -4.41 -27.98
CA LEU A 17 0.54 -5.60 -27.30
C LEU A 17 1.26 -6.56 -28.27
N ARG A 18 0.84 -6.64 -29.53
CA ARG A 18 1.55 -7.42 -30.56
C ARG A 18 2.88 -6.79 -30.95
N GLU A 19 2.92 -5.47 -31.09
CA GLU A 19 4.16 -4.73 -31.36
C GLU A 19 5.20 -4.90 -30.23
N LYS A 20 4.75 -5.10 -28.99
CA LYS A 20 5.60 -5.37 -27.83
C LYS A 20 5.95 -6.85 -27.65
N GLU A 21 5.46 -7.73 -28.52
CA GLU A 21 5.58 -9.19 -28.39
C GLU A 21 4.97 -9.74 -27.08
N TRP A 22 4.03 -9.00 -26.48
CA TRP A 22 3.32 -9.41 -25.27
C TRP A 22 2.03 -10.19 -25.56
N LEU A 23 1.56 -10.14 -26.80
CA LEU A 23 0.42 -10.89 -27.30
C LEU A 23 0.82 -11.62 -28.58
N ASN A 24 0.55 -12.93 -28.65
CA ASN A 24 0.87 -13.72 -29.83
C ASN A 24 0.00 -13.32 -31.04
N ALA A 25 0.48 -13.60 -32.24
CA ALA A 25 -0.25 -13.27 -33.48
C ALA A 25 -1.61 -13.98 -33.58
N ASP A 26 -1.72 -15.18 -33.00
CA ASP A 26 -2.92 -16.02 -32.96
C ASP A 26 -3.69 -15.93 -31.63
N GLU A 27 -3.37 -14.96 -30.79
CA GLU A 27 -4.06 -14.67 -29.52
C GLU A 27 -4.86 -13.38 -29.70
N ASN A 28 -6.12 -13.38 -29.24
CA ASN A 28 -7.03 -12.25 -29.39
C ASN A 28 -7.62 -11.82 -28.06
N ILE A 29 -7.72 -10.50 -27.87
CA ILE A 29 -8.36 -9.92 -26.69
C ILE A 29 -9.89 -10.12 -26.81
N ILE A 30 -10.48 -10.77 -25.80
CA ILE A 30 -11.93 -10.96 -25.67
C ILE A 30 -12.55 -9.80 -24.90
N SER A 31 -11.92 -9.41 -23.79
CA SER A 31 -12.43 -8.34 -22.94
C SER A 31 -11.29 -7.64 -22.17
N VAL A 32 -11.60 -6.44 -21.71
CA VAL A 32 -10.78 -5.67 -20.78
C VAL A 32 -11.70 -5.27 -19.63
N GLU A 33 -11.26 -5.49 -18.40
CA GLU A 33 -12.03 -5.16 -17.20
C GLU A 33 -11.15 -4.47 -16.16
N LYS A 34 -11.79 -3.79 -15.20
CA LYS A 34 -11.11 -3.28 -14.02
C LYS A 34 -11.13 -4.38 -12.94
N PRO A 35 -9.99 -4.93 -12.53
CA PRO A 35 -9.95 -6.01 -11.54
C PRO A 35 -10.17 -5.52 -10.10
N GLY A 36 -10.21 -4.20 -9.88
CA GLY A 36 -10.43 -3.55 -8.61
C GLY A 36 -10.32 -2.04 -8.72
N GLU A 37 -10.50 -1.34 -7.60
CA GLU A 37 -10.32 0.11 -7.51
C GLU A 37 -8.82 0.45 -7.44
N GLY A 38 -8.24 0.88 -8.56
CA GLY A 38 -6.85 1.34 -8.60
C GLY A 38 -6.68 2.65 -7.83
N ASN A 39 -5.77 2.69 -6.85
CA ASN A 39 -5.48 3.92 -6.11
C ASN A 39 -4.55 4.85 -6.89
N MET A 40 -3.33 4.40 -7.16
CA MET A 40 -2.29 5.24 -7.78
C MET A 40 -2.22 5.11 -9.30
N ASN A 41 -2.52 3.94 -9.83
CA ASN A 41 -2.30 3.58 -11.23
C ASN A 41 -3.59 3.10 -11.89
N VAL A 42 -3.62 3.20 -13.21
CA VAL A 42 -4.60 2.46 -14.01
C VAL A 42 -4.25 0.99 -13.92
N VAL A 43 -5.20 0.15 -13.54
CA VAL A 43 -5.06 -1.30 -13.51
C VAL A 43 -6.18 -1.90 -14.37
N LEU A 44 -5.79 -2.70 -15.35
CA LEU A 44 -6.71 -3.38 -16.25
C LEU A 44 -6.36 -4.86 -16.31
N ARG A 45 -7.36 -5.72 -16.18
CA ARG A 45 -7.25 -7.12 -16.55
C ARG A 45 -7.64 -7.24 -18.02
N VAL A 46 -6.74 -7.84 -18.80
CA VAL A 46 -6.99 -8.17 -20.20
C VAL A 46 -7.23 -9.68 -20.27
N VAL A 47 -8.38 -10.07 -20.80
CA VAL A 47 -8.76 -11.47 -21.02
C VAL A 47 -8.65 -11.76 -22.50
N THR A 48 -7.89 -12.79 -22.84
CA THR A 48 -7.71 -13.30 -24.19
C THR A 48 -8.41 -14.64 -24.36
N ASP A 49 -8.45 -15.13 -25.60
CA ASP A 49 -8.89 -16.49 -25.92
C ASP A 49 -7.98 -17.61 -25.38
N LYS A 50 -6.85 -17.26 -24.75
CA LYS A 50 -5.87 -18.22 -24.22
C LYS A 50 -5.55 -18.05 -22.74
N ARG A 51 -5.60 -16.83 -22.21
CA ARG A 51 -5.18 -16.50 -20.83
C ARG A 51 -5.71 -15.14 -20.39
N SER A 52 -5.32 -14.72 -19.21
CA SER A 52 -5.46 -13.34 -18.74
C SER A 52 -4.14 -12.81 -18.18
N PHE A 53 -4.02 -11.48 -18.15
CA PHE A 53 -2.88 -10.77 -17.56
C PHE A 53 -3.33 -9.37 -17.09
N ILE A 54 -2.52 -8.76 -16.22
CA ILE A 54 -2.76 -7.41 -15.72
C ILE A 54 -1.85 -6.42 -16.45
N ILE A 55 -2.43 -5.33 -16.93
CA ILE A 55 -1.71 -4.14 -17.38
C ILE A 55 -1.86 -3.08 -16.30
N LYS A 56 -0.73 -2.56 -15.84
CA LYS A 56 -0.67 -1.47 -14.88
C LYS A 56 0.11 -0.30 -15.47
N GLN A 57 -0.51 0.88 -15.50
CA GLN A 57 0.10 2.10 -16.07
C GLN A 57 0.02 3.26 -15.07
N SER A 58 1.16 3.87 -14.81
CA SER A 58 1.24 5.10 -14.01
C SER A 58 1.06 6.35 -14.86
N ARG A 59 0.41 7.35 -14.28
CA ARG A 59 0.13 8.67 -14.87
C ARG A 59 0.84 9.76 -14.06
N PRO A 60 1.02 11.00 -14.55
CA PRO A 60 1.67 12.07 -13.78
C PRO A 60 0.84 12.57 -12.57
N TYR A 61 -0.19 11.82 -12.18
CA TYR A 61 -1.08 12.06 -11.06
C TYR A 61 -1.53 10.74 -10.43
N VAL A 62 -2.14 10.83 -9.25
CA VAL A 62 -2.80 9.71 -8.55
C VAL A 62 -4.10 9.38 -9.28
N GLU A 63 -4.29 8.14 -9.73
CA GLU A 63 -5.48 7.76 -10.53
C GLU A 63 -6.81 8.06 -9.81
N LYS A 64 -6.87 7.80 -8.49
CA LYS A 64 -8.03 8.09 -7.66
C LYS A 64 -8.25 9.59 -7.39
N TYR A 65 -7.18 10.39 -7.38
CA TYR A 65 -7.20 11.82 -7.06
C TYR A 65 -6.41 12.57 -8.13
N LYS A 66 -7.04 12.81 -9.28
CA LYS A 66 -6.36 13.33 -10.49
C LYS A 66 -5.72 14.70 -10.32
N ASP A 67 -6.13 15.47 -9.32
CA ASP A 67 -5.56 16.77 -8.98
C ASP A 67 -4.26 16.66 -8.14
N ILE A 68 -3.90 15.45 -7.69
CA ILE A 68 -2.67 15.19 -6.94
C ILE A 68 -1.61 14.67 -7.90
N GLU A 69 -0.57 15.46 -8.14
CA GLU A 69 0.59 15.06 -8.95
C GLU A 69 1.33 13.88 -8.32
N ALA A 70 1.80 12.95 -9.17
CA ALA A 70 2.55 11.78 -8.74
C ALA A 70 3.61 11.37 -9.79
N PRO A 71 4.83 11.01 -9.37
CA PRO A 71 5.90 10.57 -10.28
C PRO A 71 5.49 9.37 -11.13
N VAL A 72 5.66 9.46 -12.46
CA VAL A 72 5.36 8.35 -13.38
C VAL A 72 6.32 7.17 -13.20
N GLU A 73 7.51 7.41 -12.68
CA GLU A 73 8.55 6.40 -12.49
C GLU A 73 8.20 5.41 -11.38
N ARG A 74 7.13 5.64 -10.60
CA ARG A 74 6.67 4.74 -9.53
C ARG A 74 6.36 3.33 -10.01
N ILE A 75 5.90 3.17 -11.25
CA ILE A 75 5.67 1.83 -11.83
C ILE A 75 6.98 1.06 -12.06
N ALA A 76 8.08 1.79 -12.31
CA ALA A 76 9.41 1.19 -12.42
C ALA A 76 9.92 0.74 -11.05
N VAL A 77 9.56 1.45 -9.98
CA VAL A 77 9.86 1.06 -8.59
C VAL A 77 9.17 -0.25 -8.24
N GLU A 78 7.88 -0.39 -8.60
CA GLU A 78 7.15 -1.64 -8.42
C GLU A 78 7.82 -2.81 -9.17
N LYS A 79 8.19 -2.60 -10.43
CA LYS A 79 8.97 -3.58 -11.21
C LYS A 79 10.29 -3.94 -10.52
N ASN A 80 11.04 -2.95 -10.03
CA ASN A 80 12.31 -3.16 -9.35
C ASN A 80 12.13 -3.94 -8.03
N PHE A 81 11.06 -3.69 -7.28
CA PHE A 81 10.73 -4.46 -6.09
C PHE A 81 10.52 -5.94 -6.43
N TYR A 82 9.63 -6.26 -7.38
CA TYR A 82 9.37 -7.65 -7.76
C TYR A 82 10.66 -8.35 -8.24
N GLN A 83 11.51 -7.64 -9.00
CA GLN A 83 12.82 -8.16 -9.41
C GLN A 83 13.77 -8.40 -8.23
N ALA A 84 13.74 -7.55 -7.20
CA ALA A 84 14.61 -7.68 -6.04
C ALA A 84 14.26 -8.89 -5.18
N VAL A 85 12.98 -9.28 -5.10
CA VAL A 85 12.51 -10.36 -4.21
C VAL A 85 12.28 -11.71 -4.92
N ARG A 86 12.41 -11.78 -6.26
CA ARG A 86 12.12 -12.99 -7.06
C ARG A 86 13.01 -14.21 -6.78
N ASP A 87 14.18 -14.02 -6.17
CA ASP A 87 15.16 -15.08 -5.92
C ASP A 87 15.04 -15.70 -4.52
N ASN A 88 14.01 -15.34 -3.75
CA ASN A 88 13.70 -15.92 -2.45
C ASN A 88 12.26 -16.44 -2.39
N ALA A 89 11.85 -16.93 -1.22
CA ALA A 89 10.51 -17.52 -1.04
C ALA A 89 9.33 -16.53 -1.21
N VAL A 90 9.57 -15.22 -1.30
CA VAL A 90 8.55 -14.20 -1.65
C VAL A 90 8.07 -14.38 -3.08
N ASN A 91 8.85 -15.00 -3.98
CA ASN A 91 8.43 -15.21 -5.36
C ASN A 91 7.10 -15.99 -5.49
N ALA A 92 6.77 -16.84 -4.51
CA ALA A 92 5.48 -17.55 -4.47
C ALA A 92 4.29 -16.68 -3.97
N HIS A 93 4.56 -15.42 -3.63
CA HIS A 93 3.66 -14.49 -2.95
C HIS A 93 3.53 -13.14 -3.67
N ILE A 94 3.99 -13.04 -4.92
CA ILE A 94 3.94 -11.83 -5.75
C ILE A 94 3.59 -12.24 -7.18
N PRO A 95 3.03 -11.33 -8.01
CA PRO A 95 2.83 -11.62 -9.43
C PRO A 95 4.17 -11.69 -10.18
N HIS A 96 4.26 -12.57 -11.17
CA HIS A 96 5.38 -12.54 -12.11
C HIS A 96 5.30 -11.34 -13.05
N ILE A 97 6.47 -10.75 -13.36
CA ILE A 97 6.58 -9.71 -14.39
C ILE A 97 6.63 -10.38 -15.76
N LEU A 98 5.69 -10.03 -16.63
CA LEU A 98 5.59 -10.54 -17.99
C LEU A 98 6.16 -9.57 -19.03
N GLY A 99 6.24 -8.28 -18.70
CA GLY A 99 6.72 -7.24 -19.61
C GLY A 99 6.79 -5.87 -18.95
N TYR A 100 7.64 -4.99 -19.47
CA TYR A 100 7.74 -3.61 -19.01
C TYR A 100 8.07 -2.69 -20.18
N ASP A 101 7.29 -1.64 -20.38
CA ASP A 101 7.53 -0.58 -21.36
C ASP A 101 7.85 0.72 -20.62
N SER A 102 9.14 1.05 -20.57
CA SER A 102 9.62 2.27 -19.92
C SER A 102 9.15 3.54 -20.61
N THR A 103 8.91 3.50 -21.92
CA THR A 103 8.47 4.68 -22.68
C THR A 103 7.05 5.08 -22.31
N GLU A 104 6.20 4.09 -22.03
CA GLU A 104 4.78 4.29 -21.70
C GLU A 104 4.48 4.13 -20.21
N ASN A 105 5.50 3.90 -19.38
CA ASN A 105 5.38 3.61 -17.94
C ASN A 105 4.32 2.53 -17.66
N LEU A 106 4.46 1.40 -18.37
CA LEU A 106 3.48 0.33 -18.36
C LEU A 106 4.15 -0.99 -17.96
N LEU A 107 3.56 -1.65 -16.97
CA LEU A 107 3.98 -2.93 -16.44
C LEU A 107 2.94 -4.00 -16.74
N LEU A 108 3.39 -5.10 -17.33
CA LEU A 108 2.58 -6.29 -17.61
C LEU A 108 2.88 -7.34 -16.54
N LEU A 109 1.85 -7.76 -15.81
CA LEU A 109 1.94 -8.70 -14.70
C LEU A 109 1.10 -9.95 -14.95
N GLU A 110 1.50 -11.05 -14.34
CA GLU A 110 0.66 -12.23 -14.17
C GLU A 110 -0.68 -11.86 -13.53
N ASP A 111 -1.77 -12.41 -14.06
CA ASP A 111 -3.06 -12.35 -13.41
C ASP A 111 -3.12 -13.46 -12.36
N LEU A 112 -3.23 -13.06 -11.09
CA LEU A 112 -3.30 -13.95 -9.93
C LEU A 112 -4.69 -14.61 -9.79
N GLY A 113 -5.48 -14.67 -10.86
CA GLY A 113 -6.79 -15.28 -10.89
C GLY A 113 -7.85 -14.49 -10.11
N HIS A 114 -8.75 -15.21 -9.44
CA HIS A 114 -9.89 -14.62 -8.72
C HIS A 114 -9.48 -14.26 -7.29
N CYS A 115 -8.48 -13.38 -7.19
CA CYS A 115 -8.03 -12.83 -5.92
C CYS A 115 -9.02 -11.80 -5.35
N GLU A 116 -9.21 -11.84 -4.03
CA GLU A 116 -9.87 -10.76 -3.27
C GLU A 116 -8.84 -10.07 -2.36
N ASP A 117 -8.92 -8.74 -2.28
CA ASP A 117 -8.15 -8.01 -1.28
C ASP A 117 -8.63 -8.33 0.15
N MET A 118 -7.79 -8.00 1.14
CA MET A 118 -8.12 -8.24 2.54
C MET A 118 -8.84 -7.06 3.20
N VAL A 119 -9.35 -6.06 2.46
CA VAL A 119 -10.09 -4.91 3.04
C VAL A 119 -11.32 -5.39 3.82
N SER A 120 -11.88 -6.55 3.46
CA SER A 120 -13.00 -7.19 4.19
C SER A 120 -12.73 -7.43 5.68
N ILE A 121 -11.47 -7.45 6.15
CA ILE A 121 -11.15 -7.58 7.58
C ILE A 121 -11.71 -6.42 8.40
N TYR A 122 -11.92 -5.24 7.81
CA TYR A 122 -12.50 -4.09 8.52
C TYR A 122 -13.95 -4.34 8.90
N GLN A 123 -14.73 -4.91 7.97
CA GLN A 123 -16.13 -5.27 8.20
C GLN A 123 -16.24 -6.51 9.10
N LYS A 124 -15.44 -7.54 8.82
CA LYS A 124 -15.40 -8.78 9.63
C LYS A 124 -14.86 -8.53 11.05
N ARG A 125 -14.13 -7.42 11.26
CA ARG A 125 -13.46 -7.04 12.52
C ARG A 125 -12.56 -8.14 13.09
N THR A 126 -12.02 -8.98 12.22
CA THR A 126 -11.16 -10.12 12.57
C THR A 126 -10.18 -10.43 11.44
N ILE A 127 -9.12 -11.14 11.78
CA ILE A 127 -8.15 -11.72 10.85
C ILE A 127 -7.87 -13.14 11.33
N SER A 128 -7.76 -14.11 10.41
CA SER A 128 -7.43 -15.48 10.80
C SER A 128 -5.98 -15.56 11.30
N ALA A 129 -5.70 -16.54 12.17
CA ALA A 129 -4.33 -16.77 12.61
C ALA A 129 -3.41 -17.19 11.45
N LYS A 130 -3.94 -17.98 10.51
CA LYS A 130 -3.21 -18.47 9.33
C LYS A 130 -2.80 -17.32 8.40
N GLU A 131 -3.74 -16.44 8.05
CA GLU A 131 -3.44 -15.26 7.21
C GLU A 131 -2.45 -14.34 7.91
N LEU A 132 -2.65 -14.06 9.20
CA LEU A 132 -1.73 -13.23 9.97
C LEU A 132 -0.30 -13.80 9.97
N ASP A 133 -0.15 -15.09 10.22
CA ASP A 133 1.16 -15.74 10.22
C ASP A 133 1.81 -15.72 8.84
N ARG A 134 1.02 -15.90 7.78
CA ARG A 134 1.49 -15.81 6.39
C ARG A 134 1.95 -14.40 6.04
N LEU A 135 1.21 -13.37 6.41
CA LEU A 135 1.57 -11.96 6.20
C LEU A 135 2.87 -11.59 6.94
N ILE A 136 2.99 -11.97 8.22
CA ILE A 136 4.22 -11.72 9.00
C ILE A 136 5.41 -12.44 8.37
N PHE A 137 5.22 -13.68 7.91
CA PHE A 137 6.25 -14.46 7.25
C PHE A 137 6.72 -13.81 5.94
N ILE A 138 5.79 -13.40 5.07
CA ILE A 138 6.11 -12.73 3.80
C ILE A 138 6.86 -11.43 4.07
N LEU A 139 6.38 -10.60 4.99
CA LEU A 139 7.05 -9.33 5.34
C LEU A 139 8.46 -9.57 5.89
N GLY A 140 8.64 -10.60 6.72
CA GLY A 140 9.96 -11.02 7.19
C GLY A 140 10.91 -11.42 6.06
N LEU A 141 10.41 -12.13 5.05
CA LEU A 141 11.23 -12.49 3.89
C LEU A 141 11.62 -11.27 3.04
N ILE A 142 10.71 -10.31 2.86
CA ILE A 142 10.99 -9.04 2.17
C ILE A 142 12.09 -8.28 2.92
N HIS A 143 11.93 -8.06 4.23
CA HIS A 143 12.87 -7.26 5.02
C HIS A 143 14.26 -7.91 5.17
N ARG A 144 14.36 -9.24 5.10
CA ARG A 144 15.66 -9.95 5.10
C ARG A 144 16.34 -9.94 3.73
N LYS A 145 15.68 -9.45 2.68
CA LYS A 145 16.33 -9.29 1.38
C LYS A 145 17.35 -8.17 1.47
N LYS A 146 18.59 -8.46 1.06
CA LYS A 146 19.62 -7.43 0.89
C LYS A 146 19.14 -6.42 -0.17
N VAL A 147 19.07 -5.16 0.21
CA VAL A 147 18.83 -4.04 -0.71
C VAL A 147 19.97 -3.97 -1.72
N GLN A 148 19.63 -3.84 -3.00
CA GLN A 148 20.62 -3.65 -4.07
C GLN A 148 21.10 -2.19 -4.05
N ASP A 149 22.38 -1.95 -4.36
CA ASP A 149 22.98 -0.61 -4.26
C ASP A 149 22.32 0.41 -5.22
N ASP A 150 21.68 -0.06 -6.28
CA ASP A 150 20.96 0.72 -7.29
C ASP A 150 19.43 0.71 -7.08
N PHE A 151 18.93 0.19 -5.96
CA PHE A 151 17.50 0.24 -5.66
C PHE A 151 17.05 1.71 -5.50
N PRO A 152 15.96 2.13 -6.15
CA PRO A 152 15.57 3.55 -6.16
C PRO A 152 15.25 4.07 -4.75
N GLU A 153 15.73 5.28 -4.46
CA GLU A 153 15.38 5.96 -3.20
C GLU A 153 13.90 6.33 -3.10
N ASN A 154 13.22 6.42 -4.26
CA ASN A 154 11.82 6.74 -4.40
C ASN A 154 11.40 8.04 -3.68
N ILE A 155 12.28 9.04 -3.67
CA ILE A 155 12.17 10.21 -2.78
C ILE A 155 10.94 11.07 -3.04
N GLU A 156 10.52 11.27 -4.29
CA GLU A 156 9.33 12.09 -4.59
C GLU A 156 8.03 11.40 -4.15
N MET A 157 7.90 10.08 -4.38
CA MET A 157 6.79 9.30 -3.82
C MET A 157 6.81 9.30 -2.29
N ARG A 158 8.01 9.22 -1.68
CA ARG A 158 8.14 9.32 -0.22
C ARG A 158 7.74 10.70 0.29
N ARG A 159 8.10 11.80 -0.38
CA ARG A 159 7.65 13.15 0.00
C ARG A 159 6.14 13.27 -0.09
N LEU A 160 5.53 12.76 -1.15
CA LEU A 160 4.08 12.71 -1.29
C LEU A 160 3.44 11.94 -0.12
N ASN A 161 3.88 10.70 0.13
CA ASN A 161 3.35 9.89 1.21
C ASN A 161 3.60 10.53 2.59
N HIS A 162 4.76 11.17 2.78
CA HIS A 162 5.13 11.85 4.02
C HIS A 162 4.14 12.96 4.36
N GLN A 163 3.72 13.76 3.37
CA GLN A 163 2.71 14.79 3.58
C GLN A 163 1.40 14.19 4.10
N HIS A 164 0.93 13.11 3.50
CA HIS A 164 -0.33 12.46 3.88
C HIS A 164 -0.27 11.70 5.21
N ILE A 165 0.91 11.20 5.61
CA ILE A 165 1.08 10.43 6.84
C ILE A 165 1.42 11.33 8.03
N PHE A 166 2.43 12.20 7.89
CA PHE A 166 3.08 12.89 9.01
C PHE A 166 2.72 14.36 9.13
N VAL A 167 2.16 14.99 8.09
CA VAL A 167 1.91 16.43 8.07
C VAL A 167 0.42 16.75 8.10
N LEU A 168 -0.31 16.43 7.02
CA LEU A 168 -1.69 16.86 6.81
C LEU A 168 -2.68 16.46 7.93
N PRO A 169 -2.62 15.24 8.52
CA PRO A 169 -3.53 14.88 9.61
C PRO A 169 -3.35 15.71 10.89
N PHE A 170 -2.20 16.39 11.03
CA PHE A 170 -1.80 17.13 12.23
C PHE A 170 -1.79 18.66 12.02
N LEU A 171 -2.12 19.13 10.82
CA LEU A 171 -2.31 20.54 10.52
C LEU A 171 -3.75 20.96 10.87
N GLU A 172 -3.88 22.14 11.49
CA GLU A 172 -5.18 22.73 11.83
C GLU A 172 -6.02 22.95 10.57
N ASP A 173 -5.48 23.74 9.64
CA ASP A 173 -6.02 23.97 8.30
C ASP A 173 -5.35 23.04 7.29
N ASN A 174 -6.00 21.90 7.03
CA ASN A 174 -5.51 20.87 6.10
C ASN A 174 -6.43 20.70 4.88
N GLY A 175 -7.42 21.58 4.71
CA GLY A 175 -8.36 21.55 3.59
C GLY A 175 -9.36 20.39 3.60
N PHE A 176 -9.47 19.62 4.70
CA PHE A 176 -10.41 18.49 4.80
C PHE A 176 -11.52 18.78 5.81
N ASN A 177 -12.77 18.70 5.36
CA ASN A 177 -13.91 18.72 6.25
C ASN A 177 -14.19 17.30 6.77
N LEU A 178 -13.70 16.96 7.96
CA LEU A 178 -13.84 15.60 8.50
C LEU A 178 -15.29 15.27 8.88
N ASP A 179 -16.15 16.26 9.08
CA ASP A 179 -17.57 16.01 9.35
C ASP A 179 -18.35 15.56 8.10
N GLU A 180 -17.83 15.81 6.89
CA GLU A 180 -18.34 15.19 5.65
C GLU A 180 -18.03 13.68 5.59
N VAL A 181 -16.97 13.24 6.26
CA VAL A 181 -16.65 11.82 6.41
C VAL A 181 -17.56 11.17 7.46
N GLN A 182 -17.65 11.79 8.64
CA GLN A 182 -18.54 11.37 9.71
C GLN A 182 -18.76 12.52 10.70
N PRO A 183 -20.01 12.87 11.04
CA PRO A 183 -20.28 13.90 12.03
C PRO A 183 -19.58 13.65 13.38
N GLY A 184 -18.91 14.68 13.89
CA GLY A 184 -18.17 14.68 15.16
C GLY A 184 -16.70 14.28 15.01
N LEU A 185 -16.25 13.91 13.81
CA LEU A 185 -14.87 13.52 13.57
C LEU A 185 -13.93 14.74 13.55
N GLN A 186 -14.42 15.90 13.11
CA GLN A 186 -13.68 17.15 13.18
C GLN A 186 -13.29 17.49 14.62
N GLU A 187 -14.25 17.39 15.56
CA GLU A 187 -14.03 17.63 16.99
C GLU A 187 -12.95 16.70 17.56
N LEU A 188 -13.01 15.40 17.22
CA LEU A 188 -11.98 14.45 17.67
C LEU A 188 -10.58 14.78 17.15
N SER A 189 -10.48 15.37 15.95
CA SER A 189 -9.19 15.67 15.30
C SER A 189 -8.44 16.83 15.96
N ILE A 190 -9.15 17.81 16.54
CA ILE A 190 -8.55 19.01 17.14
C ILE A 190 -7.53 18.64 18.22
N HIS A 191 -7.84 17.66 19.06
CA HIS A 191 -6.94 17.17 20.10
C HIS A 191 -5.60 16.62 19.60
N PHE A 192 -5.50 16.25 18.31
CA PHE A 192 -4.26 15.75 17.70
C PHE A 192 -3.50 16.87 16.99
N LYS A 193 -4.21 17.86 16.47
CA LYS A 193 -3.66 19.07 15.82
C LYS A 193 -3.01 20.02 16.85
N ASP A 194 -3.58 20.08 18.05
CA ASP A 194 -3.09 20.93 19.15
C ASP A 194 -2.06 20.25 20.07
N ASP A 195 -1.76 18.96 19.86
CA ASP A 195 -0.85 18.21 20.72
C ASP A 195 0.61 18.35 20.26
N ASP A 196 1.30 19.38 20.76
CA ASP A 196 2.70 19.64 20.42
C ASP A 196 3.64 18.50 20.80
N ALA A 197 3.35 17.75 21.87
CA ALA A 197 4.17 16.62 22.27
C ALA A 197 4.04 15.46 21.28
N LEU A 198 2.82 15.19 20.82
CA LEU A 198 2.56 14.23 19.76
C LEU A 198 3.23 14.66 18.45
N LYS A 199 3.02 15.91 18.01
CA LYS A 199 3.60 16.44 16.77
C LYS A 199 5.12 16.34 16.73
N ARG A 200 5.81 16.58 17.86
CA ARG A 200 7.27 16.38 17.93
C ARG A 200 7.68 14.95 17.62
N VAL A 201 6.95 13.96 18.15
CA VAL A 201 7.23 12.55 17.85
C VAL A 201 6.90 12.24 16.39
N VAL A 202 5.74 12.68 15.90
CA VAL A 202 5.31 12.49 14.50
C VAL A 202 6.34 13.04 13.53
N ASN A 203 6.81 14.28 13.74
CA ASN A 203 7.82 14.91 12.91
C ASN A 203 9.14 14.14 12.93
N HIS A 204 9.58 13.68 14.11
CA HIS A 204 10.80 12.87 14.22
C HIS A 204 10.69 11.55 13.44
N ILE A 205 9.54 10.87 13.49
CA ILE A 205 9.32 9.65 12.70
C ILE A 205 9.22 9.99 11.20
N GLY A 206 8.63 11.12 10.83
CA GLY A 206 8.58 11.61 9.45
C GLY A 206 9.97 11.90 8.87
N GLU A 207 10.85 12.56 9.64
CA GLU A 207 12.26 12.76 9.29
C GLU A 207 12.99 11.43 9.10
N LYS A 208 12.75 10.46 10.01
CA LYS A 208 13.29 9.11 9.88
C LYS A 208 12.78 8.41 8.62
N TYR A 209 11.52 8.59 8.24
CA TYR A 209 10.93 8.04 7.01
C TYR A 209 11.58 8.61 5.74
N LEU A 210 11.99 9.88 5.75
CA LEU A 210 12.70 10.53 4.65
C LEU A 210 14.23 10.27 4.66
N SER A 211 14.76 9.76 5.77
CA SER A 211 16.18 9.40 5.87
C SER A 211 16.51 8.09 5.14
N PRO A 212 17.77 7.90 4.68
CA PRO A 212 18.21 6.62 4.14
C PRO A 212 18.06 5.47 5.15
N GLY A 213 17.70 4.29 4.65
CA GLY A 213 17.63 3.05 5.42
C GLY A 213 18.38 1.91 4.75
N ASN A 214 18.31 0.73 5.36
CA ASN A 214 19.05 -0.46 4.93
C ASN A 214 18.17 -1.70 4.75
N THR A 215 16.87 -1.55 4.93
CA THR A 215 15.89 -2.64 4.80
C THR A 215 15.01 -2.37 3.59
N LEU A 216 14.84 -3.37 2.71
CA LEU A 216 13.89 -3.27 1.61
C LEU A 216 12.47 -3.26 2.20
N LEU A 217 11.73 -2.19 1.95
CA LEU A 217 10.34 -2.05 2.37
C LEU A 217 9.40 -2.27 1.19
N HIS A 218 8.21 -2.79 1.48
CA HIS A 218 7.06 -2.72 0.59
C HIS A 218 6.57 -1.27 0.45
N GLY A 219 6.56 -0.50 1.55
CA GLY A 219 6.26 0.93 1.55
C GLY A 219 4.76 1.29 1.67
N ASP A 220 3.87 0.34 1.43
CA ASP A 220 2.44 0.44 1.74
C ASP A 220 1.82 -0.93 2.09
N TYR A 221 2.33 -1.58 3.15
CA TYR A 221 1.94 -2.95 3.50
C TYR A 221 0.59 -3.01 4.26
N TYR A 222 -0.53 -2.80 3.57
CA TYR A 222 -1.88 -2.75 4.15
C TYR A 222 -2.89 -3.71 3.47
N PRO A 223 -4.10 -3.91 4.04
CA PRO A 223 -5.07 -4.88 3.51
C PRO A 223 -5.48 -4.75 2.04
N GLY A 224 -5.37 -3.56 1.43
CA GLY A 224 -5.62 -3.40 -0.01
C GLY A 224 -4.48 -3.89 -0.89
N SER A 225 -3.29 -4.09 -0.32
CA SER A 225 -2.12 -4.68 -0.97
C SER A 225 -1.94 -6.16 -0.63
N TRP A 226 -2.88 -6.76 0.12
CA TRP A 226 -2.86 -8.18 0.47
C TRP A 226 -3.99 -8.86 -0.28
N MET A 227 -3.66 -9.80 -1.14
CA MET A 227 -4.62 -10.55 -1.94
C MET A 227 -4.70 -11.99 -1.48
N THR A 228 -5.90 -12.56 -1.49
CA THR A 228 -6.13 -13.97 -1.18
C THR A 228 -6.86 -14.65 -2.32
N GLU A 229 -6.41 -15.85 -2.66
CA GLU A 229 -7.08 -16.76 -3.59
C GLU A 229 -7.03 -18.17 -2.99
N ALA A 230 -8.18 -18.67 -2.56
CA ALA A 230 -8.29 -19.90 -1.79
C ALA A 230 -7.30 -19.92 -0.59
N ASP A 231 -6.27 -20.76 -0.62
CA ASP A 231 -5.25 -20.89 0.42
C ASP A 231 -3.97 -20.06 0.15
N ASN A 232 -3.91 -19.39 -1.00
CA ASN A 232 -2.79 -18.55 -1.40
C ASN A 232 -2.95 -17.13 -0.85
N LEU A 233 -1.81 -16.50 -0.55
CA LEU A 233 -1.74 -15.11 -0.13
C LEU A 233 -0.65 -14.44 -0.94
N TYR A 234 -0.99 -13.32 -1.56
CA TYR A 234 -0.09 -12.51 -2.36
C TYR A 234 0.00 -11.09 -1.81
N VAL A 235 1.10 -10.42 -2.14
CA VAL A 235 1.34 -9.00 -1.84
C VAL A 235 1.59 -8.30 -3.17
N ILE A 236 0.89 -7.18 -3.38
CA ILE A 236 0.92 -6.41 -4.63
C ILE A 236 1.11 -4.92 -4.34
N ASP A 237 1.32 -4.15 -5.41
CA ASP A 237 1.44 -2.68 -5.37
C ASP A 237 2.61 -2.12 -4.54
N PRO A 238 3.84 -2.66 -4.62
CA PRO A 238 5.03 -2.12 -3.94
C PRO A 238 5.60 -0.86 -4.63
N GLU A 239 4.77 0.02 -5.18
CA GLU A 239 5.21 1.24 -5.86
C GLU A 239 5.81 2.28 -4.91
N PHE A 240 5.50 2.16 -3.61
CA PHE A 240 6.11 2.93 -2.53
C PHE A 240 7.40 2.29 -2.00
N ALA A 241 7.89 1.19 -2.58
CA ALA A 241 9.08 0.51 -2.08
C ALA A 241 10.32 1.41 -2.06
N PHE A 242 11.15 1.25 -1.02
CA PHE A 242 12.41 1.96 -0.84
C PHE A 242 13.27 1.25 0.22
N ALA A 243 14.53 1.69 0.34
CA ALA A 243 15.40 1.29 1.44
C ALA A 243 15.12 2.14 2.68
N GLY A 244 14.49 1.55 3.69
CA GLY A 244 14.03 2.23 4.90
C GLY A 244 14.33 1.46 6.18
N PHE A 245 13.48 1.65 7.19
CA PHE A 245 13.54 0.95 8.48
C PHE A 245 12.35 -0.03 8.62
N PRO A 246 12.57 -1.27 9.09
CA PRO A 246 11.57 -2.35 9.07
C PRO A 246 10.31 -2.03 9.88
N GLU A 247 10.44 -1.18 10.89
CA GLU A 247 9.33 -0.80 11.76
C GLU A 247 8.25 -0.02 11.02
N TYR A 248 8.55 0.55 9.85
CA TYR A 248 7.57 1.23 9.02
C TYR A 248 6.48 0.25 8.56
N ASP A 249 6.81 -0.75 7.73
CA ASP A 249 5.82 -1.71 7.23
C ASP A 249 5.17 -2.53 8.36
N LEU A 250 5.94 -2.89 9.40
CA LEU A 250 5.41 -3.55 10.60
C LEU A 250 4.37 -2.67 11.30
N GLY A 251 4.63 -1.38 11.44
CA GLY A 251 3.72 -0.42 12.04
C GLY A 251 2.44 -0.27 11.22
N ILE A 252 2.56 -0.19 9.89
CA ILE A 252 1.41 -0.16 8.98
C ILE A 252 0.54 -1.42 9.16
N MET A 253 1.13 -2.61 9.10
CA MET A 253 0.42 -3.87 9.34
C MET A 253 -0.30 -3.87 10.70
N VAL A 254 0.41 -3.52 11.78
CA VAL A 254 -0.14 -3.48 13.14
C VAL A 254 -1.31 -2.50 13.23
N ALA A 255 -1.18 -1.31 12.64
CA ALA A 255 -2.23 -0.30 12.64
C ALA A 255 -3.52 -0.81 11.99
N HIS A 256 -3.42 -1.36 10.79
CA HIS A 256 -4.58 -1.84 10.04
C HIS A 256 -5.30 -2.98 10.77
N ILE A 257 -4.55 -3.92 11.37
CA ILE A 257 -5.14 -4.99 12.18
C ILE A 257 -5.76 -4.44 13.48
N ILE A 258 -5.17 -3.42 14.11
CA ILE A 258 -5.76 -2.76 15.28
C ILE A 258 -7.04 -2.01 14.89
N MET A 259 -7.08 -1.31 13.75
CA MET A 259 -8.29 -0.62 13.29
C MET A 259 -9.40 -1.59 12.96
N ALA A 260 -9.10 -2.71 12.29
CA ALA A 260 -10.05 -3.78 12.02
C ALA A 260 -10.60 -4.36 13.33
N THR A 261 -9.73 -4.86 14.20
CA THR A 261 -10.14 -5.70 15.34
C THR A 261 -10.40 -4.95 16.64
N GLY A 262 -9.89 -3.73 16.77
CA GLY A 262 -9.83 -2.98 18.02
C GLY A 262 -8.80 -3.49 19.03
N LYS A 263 -8.01 -4.55 18.75
CA LYS A 263 -7.21 -5.26 19.76
C LYS A 263 -5.73 -4.87 19.73
N LYS A 264 -5.25 -4.12 20.74
CA LYS A 264 -3.83 -3.71 20.87
C LYS A 264 -2.85 -4.90 20.93
N ARG A 265 -3.31 -6.08 21.37
CA ARG A 265 -2.46 -7.28 21.52
C ARG A 265 -1.74 -7.69 20.23
N PHE A 266 -2.27 -7.32 19.06
CA PHE A 266 -1.64 -7.65 17.78
C PHE A 266 -0.26 -7.01 17.60
N LEU A 267 0.03 -5.87 18.23
CA LEU A 267 1.40 -5.33 18.27
C LEU A 267 2.39 -6.36 18.84
N ASN A 268 2.06 -6.96 19.99
CA ASN A 268 2.91 -7.97 20.62
C ASN A 268 2.97 -9.25 19.79
N GLN A 269 1.83 -9.69 19.25
CA GLN A 269 1.75 -10.92 18.46
C GLN A 269 2.55 -10.84 17.17
N ILE A 270 2.44 -9.73 16.44
CA ILE A 270 3.19 -9.48 15.19
C ILE A 270 4.68 -9.37 15.51
N TYR A 271 5.05 -8.53 16.47
CA TYR A 271 6.44 -8.33 16.87
C TYR A 271 7.13 -9.64 17.28
N ASN A 272 6.48 -10.47 18.11
CA ASN A 272 7.08 -11.71 18.60
C ASN A 272 7.22 -12.80 17.53
N ARG A 273 6.44 -12.72 16.44
CA ARG A 273 6.47 -13.70 15.33
C ARG A 273 7.30 -13.22 14.15
N TYR A 274 7.64 -11.93 14.11
CA TYR A 274 8.46 -11.35 13.08
C TYR A 274 9.89 -11.90 13.15
N GLN A 275 10.38 -12.41 12.02
CA GLN A 275 11.70 -13.03 11.91
C GLN A 275 12.73 -12.02 11.38
N GLY A 276 12.87 -10.88 12.05
CA GLY A 276 13.84 -9.84 11.71
C GLY A 276 14.13 -8.95 12.92
N GLU A 277 15.02 -7.98 12.75
CA GLU A 277 15.35 -7.01 13.80
C GLU A 277 14.43 -5.80 13.67
N ALA A 278 13.83 -5.39 14.79
CA ALA A 278 12.95 -4.23 14.87
C ALA A 278 12.87 -3.71 16.31
N ASP A 279 12.77 -2.39 16.46
CA ASP A 279 12.44 -1.74 17.71
C ASP A 279 10.91 -1.72 17.93
N LYS A 280 10.46 -2.42 18.96
CA LYS A 280 9.03 -2.56 19.25
C LYS A 280 8.33 -1.24 19.53
N LYS A 281 9.03 -0.29 20.17
CA LYS A 281 8.47 1.01 20.50
C LYS A 281 8.21 1.76 19.19
N LEU A 282 9.17 1.78 18.29
CA LEU A 282 9.06 2.42 16.98
C LEU A 282 7.97 1.77 16.10
N VAL A 283 7.83 0.44 16.12
CA VAL A 283 6.67 -0.24 15.47
C VAL A 283 5.36 0.31 16.03
N GLY A 284 5.28 0.44 17.36
CA GLY A 284 4.14 1.06 18.03
C GLY A 284 3.91 2.50 17.56
N GLN A 285 4.96 3.31 17.48
CA GLN A 285 4.86 4.71 17.07
C GLN A 285 4.33 4.85 15.64
N VAL A 286 4.90 4.11 14.68
CA VAL A 286 4.38 4.10 13.31
C VAL A 286 2.93 3.62 13.28
N ALA A 287 2.60 2.55 14.02
CA ALA A 287 1.23 2.07 14.07
C ALA A 287 0.24 3.12 14.62
N GLY A 288 0.65 3.87 15.64
CA GLY A 288 -0.15 4.97 16.17
C GLY A 288 -0.37 6.08 15.15
N ILE A 289 0.68 6.48 14.44
CA ILE A 289 0.60 7.51 13.39
C ILE A 289 -0.32 7.05 12.26
N GLU A 290 -0.20 5.80 11.82
CA GLU A 290 -1.05 5.22 10.77
C GLU A 290 -2.53 5.19 11.18
N ILE A 291 -2.85 4.80 12.42
CA ILE A 291 -4.23 4.84 12.91
C ILE A 291 -4.77 6.27 12.89
N ILE A 292 -3.95 7.26 13.30
CA ILE A 292 -4.37 8.66 13.30
C ILE A 292 -4.61 9.13 11.86
N ARG A 293 -3.65 8.93 10.93
CA ARG A 293 -3.82 9.38 9.54
C ARG A 293 -5.05 8.79 8.87
N ARG A 294 -5.38 7.52 9.15
CA ARG A 294 -6.48 6.81 8.49
C ARG A 294 -7.84 7.18 9.06
N LEU A 295 -7.88 7.68 10.31
CA LEU A 295 -9.11 8.14 10.94
C LEU A 295 -9.38 9.62 10.71
N ILE A 296 -8.35 10.48 10.70
CA ILE A 296 -8.50 11.95 10.63
C ILE A 296 -7.71 12.60 9.48
N GLY A 297 -7.28 11.83 8.48
CA GLY A 297 -6.62 12.31 7.26
C GLY A 297 -7.48 12.09 6.00
N LEU A 298 -6.91 12.41 4.83
CA LEU A 298 -7.62 12.36 3.55
C LEU A 298 -8.00 10.93 3.11
N ALA A 299 -7.08 9.99 3.26
CA ALA A 299 -7.19 8.64 2.70
C ALA A 299 -8.03 7.71 3.59
N GLN A 300 -9.35 7.92 3.54
CA GLN A 300 -10.34 7.19 4.32
C GLN A 300 -10.41 5.70 3.92
N LEU A 301 -10.65 4.85 4.92
CA LEU A 301 -10.87 3.41 4.78
C LEU A 301 -12.36 3.10 4.91
N PRO A 302 -12.86 1.97 4.35
CA PRO A 302 -14.22 1.50 4.57
C PRO A 302 -14.38 0.88 5.97
N LEU A 303 -14.10 1.68 7.01
CA LEU A 303 -14.20 1.32 8.41
C LEU A 303 -15.63 1.60 8.89
N GLU A 304 -16.43 0.55 9.04
CA GLU A 304 -17.74 0.63 9.71
C GLU A 304 -17.55 0.77 11.23
N ARG A 305 -17.32 2.00 11.71
CA ARG A 305 -17.14 2.30 13.14
C ARG A 305 -17.89 3.56 13.54
N ASP A 306 -18.56 3.52 14.69
CA ASP A 306 -19.17 4.71 15.26
C ASP A 306 -18.10 5.69 15.79
N ILE A 307 -18.54 6.91 16.10
CA ILE A 307 -17.64 7.98 16.53
C ILE A 307 -16.93 7.68 17.86
N GLU A 308 -17.58 6.93 18.77
CA GLU A 308 -17.00 6.55 20.06
C GLU A 308 -15.96 5.43 19.89
N GLU A 309 -16.18 4.49 18.96
CA GLU A 309 -15.18 3.51 18.56
C GLU A 309 -13.96 4.18 17.93
N LYS A 310 -14.15 5.17 17.05
CA LYS A 310 -13.05 5.98 16.49
C LYS A 310 -12.31 6.76 17.57
N ARG A 311 -13.02 7.37 18.53
CA ARG A 311 -12.43 8.02 19.71
C ARG A 311 -11.56 7.06 20.51
N LYS A 312 -12.02 5.82 20.74
CA LYS A 312 -11.23 4.78 21.45
C LYS A 312 -9.99 4.36 20.67
N LEU A 313 -10.08 4.24 19.34
CA LEU A 313 -8.93 3.96 18.48
C LEU A 313 -7.91 5.10 18.51
N LEU A 314 -8.35 6.35 18.37
CA LEU A 314 -7.52 7.55 18.45
C LEU A 314 -6.81 7.66 19.81
N LYS A 315 -7.51 7.42 20.93
CA LYS A 315 -6.90 7.36 22.27
C LYS A 315 -5.83 6.28 22.39
N LYS A 316 -6.02 5.13 21.73
CA LYS A 316 -5.04 4.03 21.70
C LYS A 316 -3.84 4.39 20.83
N ALA A 317 -4.09 5.01 19.68
CA ALA A 317 -3.09 5.47 18.74
C ALA A 317 -2.15 6.49 19.39
N ARG A 318 -2.70 7.51 20.07
CA ARG A 318 -1.90 8.47 20.84
C ARG A 318 -0.96 7.79 21.84
N ARG A 319 -1.46 6.81 22.60
CA ARG A 319 -0.61 6.06 23.56
C ARG A 319 0.50 5.28 22.86
N LEU A 320 0.23 4.73 21.68
CA LEU A 320 1.24 4.05 20.88
C LEU A 320 2.35 5.00 20.40
N VAL A 321 1.99 6.22 19.98
CA VAL A 321 2.97 7.24 19.57
C VAL A 321 3.82 7.75 20.74
N MET A 322 3.21 7.96 21.90
CA MET A 322 3.92 8.54 23.06
C MET A 322 4.80 7.52 23.81
N GLY A 323 4.59 6.21 23.62
CA GLY A 323 5.29 5.14 24.34
C GLY A 323 4.55 4.69 25.58
#